data_AF-A0A7W4K239-F1
#
_entry.id   AF-A0A7W4K239-F1
#
_cell.length_a   1.000
_cell.length_b   1.000
_cell.length_c   1.000
_cell.angle_alpha   90.00
_cell.angle_beta   90.00
_cell.angle_gamma   90.00
#
_symmetry.space_group_name_H-M   'P 1'
#
loop_
_entity.id
_entity.type
_entity.pdbx_description
1 polymer ?
#
loop_
_entity_poly.entity_id
_entity_poly.type
_entity_poly.pdbx_seq_one_letter_code
_entity_poly.pdbx_strand_id
1 'polypeptide(L)'
;MSIPSSCTVLVERRSSPSKRLRAKFFYPRAIELYRSLGIGPEIATPSGMLTDAAIVHSLVGEEIRRWTLPAIEGTAASPCVASSIKQWDLECVVRDTVRRLRAHLFFGHEVTALDPYPDGAIATVMSITSRGKTRS
;
A
#
# COMPACT_ATOMS: atom_id res chain seq x y z
N MET A 1 6.90 9.77 34.19
CA MET A 1 5.78 10.23 33.33
C MET A 1 5.61 9.23 32.21
N SER A 2 4.55 8.42 32.24
CA SER A 2 4.27 7.45 31.17
C SER A 2 3.53 8.20 30.06
N ILE A 3 4.08 8.19 28.84
CA ILE A 3 3.38 8.67 27.65
C ILE A 3 2.15 7.75 27.48
N PRO A 4 0.92 8.27 27.33
CA PRO A 4 -0.22 7.40 27.07
C PRO A 4 0.03 6.67 25.76
N SER A 5 -0.04 5.34 25.79
CA SER A 5 0.03 4.49 24.61
C SER A 5 -1.08 4.94 23.66
N SER A 6 -0.73 5.69 22.62
CA SER A 6 -1.69 6.18 21.63
C SER A 6 -2.32 4.97 20.93
N CYS A 7 -3.60 4.73 21.20
CA CYS A 7 -4.38 3.71 20.51
C CYS A 7 -4.68 4.20 19.09
N THR A 8 -4.01 3.65 18.08
CA THR A 8 -4.32 3.96 16.67
C THR A 8 -5.43 3.06 16.16
N VAL A 9 -6.48 3.68 15.62
CA VAL A 9 -7.62 3.00 15.00
C VAL A 9 -7.66 3.33 13.52
N LEU A 10 -7.76 2.31 12.67
CA LEU A 10 -8.04 2.45 11.24
C LEU A 10 -9.37 1.81 10.91
N VAL A 11 -10.19 2.55 10.17
CA VAL A 11 -11.50 2.11 9.67
C VAL A 11 -11.43 2.10 8.14
N GLU A 12 -11.68 0.95 7.53
CA GLU A 12 -11.70 0.77 6.07
C GLU A 12 -13.04 0.19 5.65
N ARG A 13 -13.68 0.87 4.70
CA ARG A 13 -15.00 0.52 4.16
C ARG A 13 -15.02 -0.86 3.51
N ARG A 14 -13.95 -1.22 2.80
CA ARG A 14 -13.86 -2.52 2.13
C ARG A 14 -13.53 -3.62 3.14
N SER A 15 -14.01 -4.82 2.87
CA SER A 15 -13.69 -6.00 3.71
C SER A 15 -12.27 -6.53 3.50
N SER A 16 -11.58 -6.10 2.44
CA SER A 16 -10.21 -6.49 2.11
C SER A 16 -9.53 -5.45 1.23
N PRO A 17 -8.17 -5.49 1.14
CA PRO A 17 -7.37 -4.78 0.14
C PRO A 17 -7.94 -4.83 -1.29
N SER A 18 -7.52 -3.93 -2.18
CA SER A 18 -8.06 -3.96 -3.55
C SER A 18 -7.45 -5.10 -4.37
N LYS A 19 -8.27 -6.04 -4.87
CA LYS A 19 -7.80 -7.11 -5.78
C LYS A 19 -7.45 -6.62 -7.19
N ARG A 20 -7.84 -5.39 -7.57
CA ARG A 20 -7.51 -4.84 -8.88
C ARG A 20 -6.06 -4.37 -8.87
N LEU A 21 -5.30 -4.74 -9.90
CA LEU A 21 -3.97 -4.18 -10.09
C LEU A 21 -4.09 -2.68 -10.34
N ARG A 22 -3.51 -1.89 -9.42
CA ARG A 22 -3.51 -0.43 -9.45
C ARG A 22 -2.06 0.04 -9.42
N ALA A 23 -1.42 0.02 -8.26
CA ALA A 23 0.02 0.23 -8.15
C ALA A 23 0.79 -1.10 -8.22
N LYS A 24 1.97 -1.05 -8.84
CA LYS A 24 2.91 -2.19 -8.93
C LYS A 24 4.38 -1.76 -8.80
N PHE A 25 4.65 -0.47 -8.75
CA PHE A 25 6.01 0.06 -8.80
C PHE A 25 6.13 1.23 -7.84
N PHE A 26 7.10 1.15 -6.93
CA PHE A 26 7.30 2.08 -5.83
C PHE A 26 8.72 2.62 -5.88
N TYR A 27 8.84 3.94 -5.92
CA TYR A 27 10.13 4.64 -6.05
C TYR A 27 10.97 4.53 -4.76
N PRO A 28 12.31 4.72 -4.85
CA PRO A 28 13.22 4.59 -3.72
C PRO A 28 12.77 5.31 -2.44
N ARG A 29 12.26 6.54 -2.58
CA ARG A 29 11.76 7.32 -1.43
C ARG A 29 10.61 6.63 -0.67
N ALA A 30 9.71 5.94 -1.37
CA ALA A 30 8.67 5.16 -0.71
C ALA A 30 9.26 3.94 0.02
N ILE A 31 10.29 3.31 -0.57
CA ILE A 31 10.97 2.16 0.03
C ILE A 31 11.76 2.55 1.28
N GLU A 32 12.36 3.75 1.32
CA GLU A 32 12.98 4.29 2.54
C GLU A 32 11.99 4.36 3.71
N LEU A 33 10.75 4.80 3.46
CA LEU A 33 9.72 4.87 4.50
C LEU A 33 9.39 3.48 5.04
N TYR A 34 9.19 2.51 4.16
CA TYR A 34 8.94 1.12 4.57
C TYR A 34 10.16 0.48 5.25
N ARG A 35 11.38 0.80 4.82
CA ARG A 35 12.61 0.39 5.51
C ARG A 35 12.66 0.93 6.94
N SER A 36 12.25 2.19 7.17
CA SER A 36 12.21 2.76 8.53
C SER A 36 11.22 2.05 9.46
N LEU A 37 10.21 1.38 8.88
CA LEU A 37 9.24 0.54 9.59
C LEU A 37 9.70 -0.92 9.75
N GLY A 38 10.90 -1.25 9.27
CA GLY A 38 11.48 -2.59 9.35
C GLY A 38 10.94 -3.61 8.34
N ILE A 39 10.11 -3.19 7.37
CA ILE A 39 9.44 -4.10 6.42
C ILE A 39 10.09 -4.10 5.03
N GLY A 40 11.20 -3.38 4.86
CA GLY A 40 11.94 -3.29 3.59
C GLY A 40 12.21 -4.65 2.92
N PRO A 41 12.70 -5.68 3.63
CA PRO A 41 12.93 -7.01 3.07
C PRO A 41 11.66 -7.69 2.56
N GLU A 42 10.53 -7.51 3.24
CA GLU A 42 9.24 -8.14 2.90
C GLU A 42 8.62 -7.56 1.62
N ILE A 43 9.04 -6.34 1.25
CA ILE A 43 8.52 -5.63 0.08
C ILE A 43 9.56 -5.46 -1.03
N ALA A 44 10.72 -6.09 -0.92
CA ALA A 44 11.78 -5.99 -1.91
C ALA A 44 11.38 -6.66 -3.23
N THR A 45 11.82 -6.12 -4.36
CA THR A 45 11.57 -6.79 -5.65
C THR A 45 12.31 -8.10 -5.72
N PRO A 46 11.68 -9.19 -6.20
CA PRO A 46 12.39 -10.37 -6.63
C PRO A 46 13.46 -10.05 -7.67
N SER A 47 14.53 -10.85 -7.73
CA SER A 47 15.57 -10.74 -8.75
C SER A 47 14.97 -10.80 -10.17
N GLY A 48 15.45 -9.94 -11.08
CA GLY A 48 14.95 -9.87 -12.48
C GLY A 48 13.89 -8.80 -12.72
N MET A 49 13.85 -7.75 -11.89
CA MET A 49 12.97 -6.59 -12.09
C MET A 49 13.14 -5.99 -13.49
N LEU A 50 12.02 -5.63 -14.12
CA LEU A 50 12.02 -4.85 -15.36
C LEU A 50 12.69 -3.51 -15.08
N THR A 51 13.86 -3.30 -15.66
CA THR A 51 14.61 -2.04 -15.57
C THR A 51 14.24 -1.08 -16.68
N ASP A 52 13.62 -1.57 -17.76
CA ASP A 52 13.42 -0.82 -18.98
C ASP A 52 11.94 -0.76 -19.38
N ALA A 53 11.61 0.29 -20.13
CA ALA A 53 10.40 0.39 -20.91
C ALA A 53 10.76 0.50 -22.39
N ALA A 54 9.86 0.01 -23.24
CA ALA A 54 10.01 0.08 -24.68
C ALA A 54 8.69 0.45 -25.37
N ILE A 55 8.80 1.16 -26.49
CA ILE A 55 7.74 1.35 -27.47
C ILE A 55 8.02 0.36 -28.59
N VAL A 56 7.03 -0.47 -28.91
CA VAL A 56 7.11 -1.52 -29.92
C VAL A 56 5.88 -1.46 -30.81
N HIS A 57 5.99 -1.90 -32.08
CA HIS A 57 4.82 -2.00 -32.96
C HIS A 57 3.81 -3.05 -32.47
N SER A 58 4.33 -4.16 -31.94
CA SER A 58 3.55 -5.18 -31.22
C SER A 58 4.49 -5.96 -30.30
N LEU A 59 3.97 -6.80 -29.40
CA LEU A 59 4.79 -7.61 -28.48
C LEU A 59 5.77 -8.55 -29.19
N VAL A 60 5.47 -8.94 -30.43
CA VAL A 60 6.34 -9.79 -31.28
C VAL A 60 6.90 -9.02 -32.47
N GLY A 61 6.66 -7.71 -32.53
CA GLY A 61 7.05 -6.84 -33.63
C GLY A 61 8.34 -6.08 -33.33
N GLU A 62 8.69 -5.19 -34.25
CA GLU A 62 9.87 -4.34 -34.12
C GLU A 62 9.78 -3.39 -32.92
N GLU A 63 10.92 -3.24 -32.22
CA GLU A 63 11.12 -2.24 -31.18
C GLU A 63 11.49 -0.90 -31.80
N ILE A 64 10.70 0.12 -31.47
CA ILE A 64 10.90 1.48 -31.96
C ILE A 64 11.89 2.23 -31.06
N ARG A 65 11.77 2.05 -29.73
CA ARG A 65 12.59 2.74 -28.75
C ARG A 65 12.59 2.01 -27.42
N ARG A 66 13.70 2.05 -26.69
CA ARG A 66 13.84 1.61 -25.30
C ARG A 66 14.54 2.64 -24.44
N TRP A 67 14.18 2.68 -23.16
CA TRP A 67 14.84 3.50 -22.15
C TRP A 67 14.74 2.83 -20.78
N THR A 68 15.67 3.17 -19.89
CA THR A 68 15.64 2.74 -18.49
C THR A 68 14.54 3.49 -17.74
N LEU A 69 13.80 2.78 -16.89
CA LEU A 69 12.73 3.37 -16.10
C LEU A 69 13.27 4.44 -15.15
N PRO A 70 12.63 5.63 -15.06
CA PRO A 70 13.08 6.71 -14.18
C PRO A 70 13.26 6.31 -12.71
N ALA A 71 12.50 5.33 -12.21
CA ALA A 71 12.66 4.87 -10.82
C ALA A 71 13.97 4.13 -10.57
N ILE A 72 14.61 3.61 -11.62
CA ILE A 72 15.93 3.00 -11.55
C ILE A 72 16.99 4.10 -11.55
N GLU A 73 16.82 5.14 -12.38
CA GLU A 73 17.75 6.28 -12.42
C GLU A 73 17.82 7.03 -11.07
N GLY A 74 16.69 7.14 -10.37
CA GLY A 74 16.61 7.77 -9.05
C GLY A 74 17.25 6.98 -7.89
N THR A 75 17.77 5.78 -8.13
CA THR A 75 18.36 4.94 -7.06
C THR A 75 19.68 5.49 -6.52
N ALA A 76 20.47 6.22 -7.31
CA ALA A 76 21.75 6.77 -6.86
C ALA A 76 21.60 7.80 -5.71
N ALA A 77 20.43 8.43 -5.60
CA ALA A 77 20.12 9.42 -4.56
C ALA A 77 19.57 8.80 -3.26
N SER A 78 19.47 7.47 -3.19
CA SER A 78 18.80 6.75 -2.09
C SER A 78 19.61 5.51 -1.69
N PRO A 79 19.63 5.12 -0.40
CA PRO A 79 20.15 3.81 0.02
C PRO A 79 19.22 2.65 -0.36
N CYS A 80 18.03 2.94 -0.90
CA CYS A 80 17.04 1.96 -1.33
C CYS A 80 16.94 1.93 -2.86
N VAL A 81 16.64 0.75 -3.41
CA VAL A 81 16.25 0.62 -4.83
C VAL A 81 14.73 0.67 -4.97
N ALA A 82 14.24 1.03 -6.16
CA ALA A 82 12.81 0.93 -6.46
C ALA A 82 12.31 -0.51 -6.28
N SER A 83 11.06 -0.67 -5.85
CA SER A 83 10.43 -1.98 -5.70
C SER A 83 9.28 -2.22 -6.66
N SER A 84 9.21 -3.42 -7.25
CA SER A 84 8.01 -3.93 -7.93
C SER A 84 7.29 -4.97 -7.07
N ILE A 85 6.25 -4.51 -6.38
CA ILE A 85 5.32 -5.32 -5.60
C ILE A 85 3.90 -4.88 -5.96
N LYS A 86 2.95 -5.83 -6.10
CA LYS A 86 1.56 -5.46 -6.38
C LYS A 86 0.97 -4.77 -5.16
N GLN A 87 0.13 -3.76 -5.38
CA GLN A 87 -0.54 -3.03 -4.30
C GLN A 87 -1.23 -3.95 -3.29
N TRP A 88 -1.92 -4.99 -3.75
CA TRP A 88 -2.56 -5.96 -2.86
C TRP A 88 -1.56 -6.61 -1.90
N ASP A 89 -0.40 -7.04 -2.41
CA ASP A 89 0.63 -7.72 -1.61
C ASP A 89 1.22 -6.74 -0.59
N LEU A 90 1.53 -5.51 -1.02
CA LEU A 90 2.00 -4.45 -0.14
C LEU A 90 0.98 -4.09 0.96
N GLU A 91 -0.29 -3.94 0.60
CA GLU A 91 -1.37 -3.67 1.57
C GLU A 91 -1.50 -4.79 2.60
N CYS A 92 -1.27 -6.05 2.21
CA CYS A 92 -1.24 -7.18 3.15
C CYS A 92 -0.05 -7.07 4.13
N VAL A 93 1.16 -6.82 3.63
CA VAL A 93 2.35 -6.64 4.47
C VAL A 93 2.18 -5.49 5.45
N VAL A 94 1.68 -4.33 4.98
CA VAL A 94 1.42 -3.16 5.84
C VAL A 94 0.36 -3.49 6.89
N ARG A 95 -0.75 -4.13 6.51
CA ARG A 95 -1.81 -4.53 7.44
C ARG A 95 -1.26 -5.43 8.55
N ASP A 96 -0.47 -6.43 8.20
CA ASP A 96 0.05 -7.39 9.18
C ASP A 96 1.10 -6.73 10.08
N THR A 97 1.86 -5.77 9.54
CA THR A 97 2.78 -4.92 10.31
C THR A 97 2.05 -4.06 11.34
N VAL A 98 0.98 -3.36 10.95
CA VAL A 98 0.25 -2.50 11.90
C VAL A 98 -0.49 -3.31 12.97
N ARG A 99 -0.95 -4.53 12.66
CA ARG A 99 -1.46 -5.48 13.67
C ARG A 99 -0.41 -5.83 14.71
N ARG A 100 0.82 -6.10 14.25
CA ARG A 100 1.96 -6.41 15.10
C ARG A 100 2.36 -5.22 15.99
N LEU A 101 2.14 -3.99 15.49
CA LEU A 101 2.26 -2.74 16.24
C LEU A 101 1.04 -2.42 17.13
N ARG A 102 0.09 -3.36 17.28
CA ARG A 102 -1.10 -3.26 18.14
C ARG A 102 -2.11 -2.17 17.72
N ALA A 103 -2.13 -1.78 16.45
CA ALA A 103 -3.21 -0.94 15.93
C ALA A 103 -4.51 -1.75 15.79
N HIS A 104 -5.66 -1.09 16.03
CA HIS A 104 -6.98 -1.69 15.84
C HIS A 104 -7.49 -1.42 14.42
N LEU A 105 -7.88 -2.47 13.71
CA LEU A 105 -8.27 -2.39 12.30
C LEU A 105 -9.72 -2.87 12.13
N PHE A 106 -10.58 -1.98 11.64
CA PHE A 106 -11.98 -2.28 11.34
C PHE A 106 -12.20 -2.24 9.82
N PHE A 107 -12.00 -3.39 9.16
CA PHE A 107 -12.37 -3.57 7.75
C PHE A 107 -13.87 -3.87 7.63
N GLY A 108 -14.49 -3.51 6.50
CA GLY A 108 -15.94 -3.62 6.31
C GLY A 108 -16.74 -2.62 7.15
N HIS A 109 -16.11 -1.54 7.57
CA HIS A 109 -16.71 -0.51 8.42
C HIS A 109 -16.49 0.86 7.78
N GLU A 110 -17.48 1.74 7.89
CA GLU A 110 -17.45 3.06 7.28
C GLU A 110 -17.60 4.13 8.35
N VAL A 111 -16.72 5.14 8.33
CA VAL A 111 -16.93 6.36 9.11
C VAL A 111 -18.03 7.16 8.41
N THR A 112 -19.17 7.35 9.08
CA THR A 112 -20.33 8.08 8.53
C THR A 112 -20.42 9.51 9.03
N ALA A 113 -19.80 9.80 10.18
CA ALA A 113 -19.70 11.14 10.75
C ALA A 113 -18.39 11.28 11.53
N LEU A 114 -17.87 12.51 11.58
CA LEU A 114 -16.71 12.88 12.39
C LEU A 114 -17.00 14.25 13.02
N ASP A 115 -17.38 14.23 14.28
CA ASP A 115 -17.79 15.40 15.05
C ASP A 115 -16.58 15.93 15.85
N PRO A 116 -16.11 17.16 15.59
CA PRO A 116 -14.98 17.73 16.32
C PRO A 116 -15.38 18.18 17.73
N TYR A 117 -14.45 18.05 18.67
CA TYR A 117 -14.56 18.49 20.07
C TYR A 117 -13.26 19.21 20.48
N PRO A 118 -13.25 20.00 21.58
CA PRO A 118 -12.06 20.75 22.00
C PRO A 118 -10.79 19.89 22.16
N ASP A 119 -10.94 18.65 22.65
CA ASP A 119 -9.81 17.75 22.95
C ASP A 119 -9.68 16.60 21.93
N GLY A 120 -10.41 16.62 20.82
CA GLY A 120 -10.36 15.55 19.83
C GLY A 120 -11.56 15.50 18.88
N ALA A 121 -11.97 14.30 18.50
CA ALA A 121 -13.14 14.08 17.65
C ALA A 121 -13.84 12.78 18.02
N ILE A 122 -15.15 12.72 17.80
CA ILE A 122 -15.94 11.49 17.87
C ILE A 122 -16.25 11.05 16.44
N ALA A 123 -15.87 9.83 16.10
CA ALA A 123 -16.23 9.22 14.82
C ALA A 123 -17.43 8.28 15.00
N THR A 124 -18.47 8.47 14.20
CA THR A 124 -19.55 7.49 14.08
C THR A 124 -19.18 6.47 13.01
N VAL A 125 -19.19 5.18 13.38
CA VAL A 125 -18.76 4.08 12.51
C VAL A 125 -19.91 3.09 12.30
N MET A 126 -20.23 2.81 11.04
CA MET A 126 -21.25 1.85 10.64
C MET A 126 -20.60 0.56 10.13
N SER A 127 -21.03 -0.59 10.64
CA SER A 127 -20.64 -1.88 10.06
C SER A 127 -21.41 -2.13 8.77
N ILE A 128 -20.69 -2.47 7.70
CA ILE A 128 -21.29 -2.85 6.43
C ILE A 128 -21.48 -4.36 6.47
N THR A 129 -22.68 -4.79 6.88
CA THR A 129 -23.11 -6.15 6.59
C THR A 129 -23.19 -6.30 5.07
N SER A 130 -22.41 -7.21 4.51
CA SER A 130 -22.57 -7.58 3.11
C SER A 130 -24.01 -8.05 2.93
N ARG A 131 -24.84 -7.30 2.20
CA ARG A 131 -26.12 -7.84 1.72
C ARG A 131 -25.77 -9.12 0.99
N GLY A 132 -26.23 -10.25 1.54
CA GLY A 132 -26.08 -11.55 0.92
C GLY A 132 -26.53 -11.44 -0.52
N LYS A 133 -25.65 -11.82 -1.44
CA LYS A 133 -26.00 -11.99 -2.84
C LYS A 133 -26.97 -13.17 -2.87
N THR A 134 -28.26 -12.92 -2.77
CA THR A 134 -29.29 -13.91 -3.08
C THR A 134 -29.04 -14.32 -4.52
N ARG A 135 -28.51 -15.54 -4.69
CA ARG A 135 -28.46 -16.21 -5.99
C ARG A 135 -29.91 -16.51 -6.36
N SER A 136 -30.48 -15.71 -7.26
CA SER A 136 -31.58 -16.11 -8.14
C SER A 136 -31.06 -17.08 -9.18
#